data_AF-A0A924MJF0-F1
#
_entry.id   AF-A0A924MJF0-F1
#
_cell.length_a   1.000
_cell.length_b   1.000
_cell.length_c   1.000
_cell.angle_alpha   90.00
_cell.angle_beta   90.00
_cell.angle_gamma   90.00
#
_symmetry.space_group_name_H-M   'P 1'
#
loop_
_entity.id
_entity.type
_entity.pdbx_description
1 polymer ?
#
loop_
_entity_poly.entity_id
_entity_poly.type
_entity_poly.pdbx_seq_one_letter_code
_entity_poly.pdbx_strand_id
1 'polypeptide(L)'
;MIALLMMMAGVGAWRLAELDRVTTQMATVNLRIERVVGEWFAETKSNAARAVVLTHTEDADMKRLLGPAMEATSKRISELQKEVETMLSKPRAKALFDEVGARRKAYIDIRKTIMEKQKAGQAAEATSLLEASMMPAINSYVDSIKNLVDFYTKEVESDAAAAQSTALSGRNMLFGFTVAGVLLAMLFSWLITRSITAPIKEAVAAAQRVADGDLTVQVQEGGRDETGQLLTALSQMTQNLRTLVGEVAGGAHTVADTSAQIAQGNLDLSQRTEEQASTLEETASSLEELTSTVTQNAHNARQASQLAVGASEVARKGGQVVGQVVATMSGISESSRKIADIISVIDGIAFQTNILA
;
A
#
# COMPACT_ATOMS: atom_id res chain seq x y z
N MET A 1 12.21 11.82 9.49
CA MET A 1 11.98 13.25 9.17
C MET A 1 11.79 14.10 10.41
N ILE A 2 10.84 13.78 11.31
CA ILE A 2 10.57 14.55 12.54
C ILE A 2 11.81 14.70 13.43
N ALA A 3 12.57 13.62 13.66
CA ALA A 3 13.81 13.68 14.44
C ALA A 3 14.85 14.66 13.85
N LEU A 4 14.95 14.74 12.53
CA LEU A 4 15.87 15.65 11.85
C LEU A 4 15.40 17.10 11.96
N LEU A 5 14.09 17.36 11.87
CA LEU A 5 13.51 18.67 12.11
C LEU A 5 13.72 19.13 13.56
N MET A 6 13.56 18.23 14.54
CA MET A 6 13.85 18.54 15.95
C MET A 6 15.33 18.85 16.16
N MET A 7 16.25 18.10 15.54
CA MET A 7 17.69 18.40 15.58
C MET A 7 18.00 19.76 14.94
N MET A 8 17.42 20.07 13.78
CA MET A 8 17.60 21.38 13.13
C MET A 8 17.12 22.53 14.01
N ALA A 9 15.93 22.39 14.61
CA ALA A 9 15.38 23.40 15.50
C ALA A 9 16.26 23.58 16.76
N GLY A 10 16.72 22.48 17.36
CA GLY A 10 17.61 22.52 18.53
C GLY A 10 18.96 23.18 18.23
N VAL A 11 19.59 22.81 17.10
CA VAL A 11 20.86 23.43 16.67
C VAL A 11 20.67 24.90 16.32
N GLY A 12 19.57 25.24 15.64
CA GLY A 12 19.22 26.63 15.32
C GLY A 12 19.06 27.48 16.58
N ALA A 13 18.30 26.99 17.56
CA ALA A 13 18.10 27.67 18.84
C ALA A 13 19.42 27.83 19.61
N TRP A 14 20.25 26.78 19.68
CA TRP A 14 21.54 26.83 20.35
C TRP A 14 22.50 27.85 19.70
N ARG A 15 22.56 27.88 18.36
CA ARG A 15 23.38 28.84 17.61
C ARG A 15 22.91 30.28 17.77
N LEU A 16 21.59 30.51 17.80
CA LEU A 16 21.02 31.83 18.06
C LEU A 16 21.33 32.30 19.48
N ALA A 17 21.25 31.43 20.48
CA ALA A 17 21.61 31.76 21.86
C ALA A 17 23.10 32.12 22.00
N GLU A 18 23.99 31.40 21.30
CA GLU A 18 25.41 31.73 21.31
C GLU A 18 25.69 33.05 20.59
N LEU A 19 25.02 33.30 19.46
CA LEU A 19 25.14 34.56 18.73
C LEU A 19 24.64 35.74 19.59
N ASP A 20 23.50 35.59 20.26
CA ASP A 20 22.94 36.58 21.19
C ASP A 20 23.93 36.92 22.32
N ARG A 21 24.58 35.90 22.89
CA ARG A 21 25.60 36.07 23.93
C ARG A 21 26.78 36.91 23.43
N VAL A 22 27.33 36.58 22.26
CA VAL A 22 28.47 37.31 21.68
C VAL A 22 28.07 38.73 21.29
N THR A 23 26.91 38.92 20.66
CA THR A 23 26.44 40.26 20.27
C THR A 23 26.11 41.13 21.46
N THR A 24 25.56 40.56 22.53
CA THR A 24 25.29 41.30 23.77
C THR A 24 26.59 41.72 24.44
N GLN A 25 27.58 40.83 24.55
CA GLN A 25 28.90 41.16 25.08
C GLN A 25 29.57 42.28 24.28
N MET A 26 29.53 42.18 22.94
CA MET A 26 30.08 43.19 22.04
C MET A 26 29.38 44.55 22.21
N ALA A 27 28.05 44.59 22.08
CA ALA A 27 27.29 45.83 21.96
C ALA A 27 27.06 46.53 23.30
N THR A 28 26.84 45.78 24.38
CA THR A 28 26.42 46.34 25.67
C THR A 28 27.58 46.52 26.65
N VAL A 29 28.66 45.75 26.51
CA VAL A 29 29.83 45.81 27.40
C VAL A 29 31.01 46.44 26.67
N ASN A 30 31.62 45.76 25.71
CA ASN A 30 32.90 46.19 25.14
C ASN A 30 32.78 47.50 24.33
N LEU A 31 31.77 47.62 23.47
CA LEU A 31 31.52 48.85 22.69
C LEU A 31 31.11 50.03 23.57
N ARG A 32 30.39 49.77 24.67
CA ARG A 32 30.04 50.83 25.63
C ARG A 32 31.31 51.35 26.32
N ILE A 33 32.16 50.46 26.81
CA ILE A 33 33.42 50.85 27.47
C ILE A 33 34.33 51.58 26.49
N GLU A 34 34.48 51.08 25.26
CA GLU A 34 35.25 51.74 24.19
C GLU A 34 34.81 53.20 23.99
N ARG A 35 33.50 53.45 23.87
CA ARG A 35 32.95 54.81 23.72
C ARG A 35 33.24 55.71 24.92
N VAL A 36 33.06 55.21 26.14
CA VAL A 36 33.29 55.99 27.37
C VAL A 36 34.78 56.29 27.55
N VAL A 37 35.67 55.34 27.27
CA VAL A 37 37.12 55.56 27.30
C VAL A 37 37.55 56.50 26.16
N GLY A 38 36.90 56.44 24.99
CA GLY A 38 37.11 57.36 23.89
C GLY A 38 36.73 58.81 24.22
N GLU A 39 35.59 59.01 24.88
CA GLU A 39 35.20 60.32 25.43
C GLU A 39 36.22 60.80 26.46
N TRP A 40 36.63 59.92 27.37
CA TRP A 40 37.66 60.23 28.36
C TRP A 40 38.98 60.65 27.71
N PHE A 41 39.42 59.94 26.68
CA PHE A 41 40.61 60.29 25.91
C PHE A 41 40.50 61.69 25.29
N ALA A 42 39.36 62.00 24.66
CA ALA A 42 39.12 63.31 24.05
C ALA A 42 39.11 64.44 25.09
N GLU A 43 38.40 64.26 26.21
CA GLU A 43 38.36 65.21 27.31
C GLU A 43 39.74 65.42 27.95
N THR A 44 40.52 64.35 28.18
CA THR A 44 41.88 64.47 28.71
C THR A 44 42.80 65.24 27.78
N LYS A 45 42.76 64.97 26.46
CA LYS A 45 43.58 65.74 25.49
C LYS A 45 43.20 67.22 25.49
N SER A 46 41.90 67.52 25.47
CA SER A 46 41.37 68.88 25.53
C SER A 46 41.80 69.60 26.81
N ASN A 47 41.69 68.94 27.95
CA ASN A 47 42.07 69.48 29.26
C ASN A 47 43.58 69.69 29.40
N ALA A 48 44.38 68.77 28.87
CA ALA A 48 45.84 68.88 28.88
C ALA A 48 46.31 70.10 28.07
N ALA A 49 45.71 70.34 26.90
CA ALA A 49 46.00 71.54 26.10
C ALA A 49 45.64 72.83 26.87
N ARG A 50 44.47 72.88 27.53
CA ARG A 50 44.08 74.02 28.39
C ARG A 50 45.05 74.19 29.57
N ALA A 51 45.50 73.10 30.18
CA ALA A 51 46.43 73.15 31.28
C ALA A 51 47.78 73.74 30.88
N VAL A 52 48.33 73.37 29.71
CA VAL A 52 49.57 73.95 29.17
C VAL A 52 49.43 75.47 29.01
N VAL A 53 48.32 75.95 28.44
CA VAL A 53 48.04 77.39 28.30
C VAL A 53 47.95 78.08 29.66
N LEU A 54 47.20 77.51 30.61
CA LEU A 54 46.98 78.08 31.93
C LEU A 54 48.25 78.12 32.80
N THR A 55 49.18 77.17 32.61
CA THR A 55 50.47 77.15 33.33
C THR A 55 51.52 78.10 32.78
N HIS A 56 51.27 78.72 31.62
CA HIS A 56 52.21 79.64 30.98
C HIS A 56 51.67 81.08 30.85
N THR A 57 50.35 81.26 30.78
CA THR A 57 49.75 82.58 30.61
C THR A 57 49.69 83.38 31.92
N GLU A 58 49.98 84.68 31.83
CA GLU A 58 49.69 85.66 32.89
C GLU A 58 48.38 86.40 32.68
N ASP A 59 47.79 86.29 31.48
CA ASP A 59 46.56 86.98 31.08
C ASP A 59 45.36 86.57 31.97
N ALA A 60 44.81 87.55 32.67
CA ALA A 60 43.69 87.37 33.58
C ALA A 60 42.39 86.95 32.86
N ASP A 61 42.16 87.43 31.63
CA ASP A 61 40.99 87.05 30.84
C ASP A 61 41.09 85.62 30.34
N MET A 62 42.28 85.18 29.91
CA MET A 62 42.52 83.79 29.54
C MET A 62 42.30 82.84 30.72
N LYS A 63 42.77 83.22 31.92
CA LYS A 63 42.52 82.47 33.16
C LYS A 63 41.04 82.39 33.51
N ARG A 64 40.30 83.50 33.38
CA ARG A 64 38.86 83.59 33.64
C ARG A 64 38.04 82.74 32.66
N LEU A 65 38.44 82.67 31.39
CA LEU A 65 37.75 81.89 30.36
C LEU A 65 38.06 80.39 30.46
N LEU A 66 39.33 80.01 30.59
CA LEU A 66 39.75 78.60 30.54
C LEU A 66 39.69 77.88 31.89
N GLY A 67 39.80 78.60 33.01
CA GLY A 67 39.79 78.01 34.35
C GLY A 67 38.53 77.21 34.66
N PRO A 68 37.32 77.79 34.55
CA PRO A 68 36.06 77.08 34.77
C PRO A 68 35.86 75.91 33.80
N ALA A 69 36.26 76.07 32.53
CA ALA A 69 36.21 74.99 31.54
C ALA A 69 37.15 73.83 31.90
N MET A 70 38.35 74.12 32.41
CA MET A 70 39.30 73.11 32.89
C MET A 70 38.76 72.36 34.11
N GLU A 71 38.11 73.06 35.04
CA GLU A 71 37.48 72.46 36.21
C GLU A 71 36.30 71.54 35.82
N ALA A 72 35.42 72.02 34.94
CA ALA A 72 34.30 71.24 34.42
C ALA A 72 34.77 69.97 33.69
N THR A 73 35.75 70.08 32.77
CA THR A 73 36.33 68.90 32.12
C THR A 73 37.03 67.97 33.13
N SER A 74 37.71 68.51 34.16
CA SER A 74 38.34 67.67 35.19
C SER A 74 37.32 66.87 36.01
N LYS A 75 36.15 67.45 36.27
CA LYS A 75 35.00 66.76 36.88
C LYS A 75 34.48 65.66 35.96
N ARG A 76 34.23 65.97 34.68
CA ARG A 76 33.77 65.00 33.68
C ARG A 76 34.73 63.83 33.52
N ILE A 77 36.04 64.08 33.44
CA ILE A 77 37.08 63.03 33.43
C ILE A 77 36.95 62.13 34.65
N SER A 78 36.74 62.70 35.84
CA SER A 78 36.62 61.91 37.08
C SER A 78 35.34 61.07 37.12
N GLU A 79 34.25 61.54 36.51
CA GLU A 79 33.01 60.79 36.34
C GLU A 79 33.20 59.63 35.34
N LEU A 80 33.82 59.90 34.18
CA LEU A 80 34.13 58.89 33.17
C LEU A 80 35.04 57.80 33.71
N GLN A 81 36.07 58.15 34.51
CA GLN A 81 36.93 57.18 35.17
C GLN A 81 36.15 56.24 36.09
N LYS A 82 35.22 56.78 36.89
CA LYS A 82 34.37 55.96 37.77
C LYS A 82 33.43 55.07 36.97
N GLU A 83 32.84 55.59 35.89
CA GLU A 83 31.96 54.78 35.03
C GLU A 83 32.75 53.60 34.44
N VAL A 84 33.93 53.87 33.86
CA VAL A 84 34.82 52.82 33.33
C VAL A 84 35.14 51.78 34.40
N GLU A 85 35.58 52.21 35.58
CA GLU A 85 35.94 51.33 36.70
C GLU A 85 34.83 50.32 37.05
N THR A 86 33.55 50.76 37.05
CA THR A 86 32.41 49.89 37.34
C THR A 86 32.12 48.85 36.26
N MET A 87 32.63 49.06 35.04
CA MET A 87 32.41 48.19 33.89
C MET A 87 33.60 47.26 33.62
N LEU A 88 34.75 47.46 34.28
CA LEU A 88 35.94 46.64 34.06
C LEU A 88 35.79 45.25 34.68
N SER A 89 35.77 44.22 33.83
CA SER A 89 35.76 42.81 34.26
C SER A 89 37.06 42.06 33.95
N LYS A 90 37.87 42.54 32.99
CA LYS A 90 39.06 41.83 32.51
C LYS A 90 40.33 42.25 33.30
N PRO A 91 41.18 41.30 33.74
CA PRO A 91 42.42 41.62 34.47
C PRO A 91 43.35 42.57 33.72
N ARG A 92 43.49 42.40 32.40
CA ARG A 92 44.30 43.27 31.55
C ARG A 92 43.74 44.69 31.48
N ALA A 93 42.43 44.86 31.38
CA ALA A 93 41.78 46.16 31.35
C ALA A 93 41.95 46.90 32.68
N LYS A 94 41.85 46.18 33.81
CA LYS A 94 42.12 46.73 35.14
C LYS A 94 43.57 47.21 35.28
N ALA A 95 44.54 46.41 34.84
CA ALA A 95 45.95 46.82 34.87
C ALA A 95 46.23 48.08 34.03
N LEU A 96 45.61 48.19 32.85
CA LEU A 96 45.71 49.39 32.02
C LEU A 96 45.05 50.60 32.70
N PHE A 97 43.88 50.42 33.32
CA PHE A 97 43.21 51.48 34.08
C PHE A 97 44.06 51.97 35.27
N ASP A 98 44.67 51.05 36.02
CA ASP A 98 45.57 51.39 37.14
C ASP A 98 46.80 52.16 36.66
N GLU A 99 47.37 51.78 35.50
CA GLU A 99 48.46 52.53 34.86
C GLU A 99 48.02 53.96 34.53
N VAL A 100 46.81 54.13 33.97
CA VAL A 100 46.27 55.46 33.70
C VAL A 100 46.17 56.30 34.97
N GLY A 101 45.69 55.71 36.07
CA GLY A 101 45.65 56.36 37.37
C GLY A 101 47.02 56.85 37.85
N ALA A 102 48.05 56.01 37.71
CA ALA A 102 49.42 56.35 38.07
C ALA A 102 49.99 57.49 37.20
N ARG A 103 49.81 57.43 35.86
CA ARG A 103 50.26 58.50 34.95
C ARG A 103 49.54 59.82 35.19
N ARG A 104 48.22 59.77 35.44
CA ARG A 104 47.41 60.94 35.80
C ARG A 104 47.95 61.61 37.06
N LYS A 105 48.26 60.82 38.09
CA LYS A 105 48.81 61.35 39.35
C LYS A 105 50.14 62.05 39.12
N ALA A 106 51.07 61.43 38.40
CA ALA A 106 52.37 62.02 38.07
C ALA A 106 52.22 63.36 37.33
N TYR A 107 51.32 63.42 36.34
CA TYR A 107 51.01 64.65 35.60
C TYR A 107 50.43 65.75 36.52
N ILE A 108 49.47 65.42 37.38
CA ILE A 108 48.84 66.38 38.29
C ILE A 108 49.87 66.94 39.28
N ASP A 109 50.73 66.08 39.83
CA ASP A 109 51.77 66.47 40.79
C ASP A 109 52.78 67.44 40.14
N ILE A 110 53.24 67.17 38.91
CA ILE A 110 54.11 68.07 38.13
C ILE A 110 53.42 69.41 37.86
N ARG A 111 52.17 69.38 37.38
CA ARG A 111 51.38 70.59 37.10
C ARG A 111 51.23 71.46 38.34
N LYS A 112 51.02 70.85 39.51
CA LYS A 112 50.92 71.56 40.79
C LYS A 112 52.22 72.30 41.11
N THR A 113 53.37 71.63 40.97
CA THR A 113 54.68 72.26 41.19
C THR A 113 54.91 73.44 40.24
N ILE A 114 54.54 73.32 38.97
CA ILE A 114 54.66 74.42 37.99
C ILE A 114 53.80 75.62 38.39
N MET A 115 52.54 75.40 38.80
CA MET A 115 51.67 76.48 39.26
C MET A 115 52.18 77.16 40.54
N GLU A 116 52.79 76.42 41.46
CA GLU A 116 53.42 76.98 42.67
C GLU A 116 54.63 77.86 42.31
N LYS A 117 55.48 77.40 41.40
CA LYS A 117 56.62 78.17 40.86
C LYS A 117 56.17 79.44 40.15
N GLN A 118 55.11 79.36 39.35
CA GLN A 118 54.53 80.51 38.68
C GLN A 118 53.97 81.55 39.67
N LYS A 119 53.27 81.11 40.72
CA LYS A 119 52.79 81.99 41.81
C LYS A 119 53.93 82.64 42.61
N ALA A 120 55.08 81.96 42.72
CA ALA A 120 56.26 82.48 43.39
C ALA A 120 57.10 83.44 42.51
N GLY A 121 56.63 83.80 41.32
CA GLY A 121 57.35 84.68 40.38
C GLY A 121 58.53 84.02 39.65
N GLN A 122 58.66 82.69 39.73
CA GLN A 122 59.76 81.92 39.12
C GLN A 122 59.40 81.46 37.70
N ALA A 123 59.06 82.40 36.82
CA ALA A 123 58.50 82.11 35.48
C ALA A 123 59.45 81.31 34.56
N ALA A 124 60.76 81.56 34.62
CA ALA A 124 61.75 80.85 33.82
C ALA A 124 61.87 79.36 34.25
N GLU A 125 61.86 79.10 35.55
CA GLU A 125 61.91 77.73 36.10
C GLU A 125 60.60 76.98 35.83
N ALA A 126 59.45 77.66 35.94
CA ALA A 126 58.14 77.10 35.59
C ALA A 126 58.06 76.71 34.11
N THR A 127 58.59 77.54 33.21
CA THR A 127 58.63 77.25 31.76
C THR A 127 59.55 76.08 31.44
N SER A 128 60.73 76.02 32.07
CA SER A 128 61.66 74.89 31.90
C SER A 128 61.05 73.57 32.39
N LEU A 129 60.36 73.57 33.54
CA LEU A 129 59.66 72.39 34.06
C LEU A 129 58.47 71.96 33.18
N LEU A 130 57.80 72.91 32.53
CA LEU A 130 56.74 72.61 31.58
C LEU A 130 57.27 71.78 30.41
N GLU A 131 58.34 72.25 29.76
CA GLU A 131 58.92 71.58 28.59
C GLU A 131 59.59 70.25 28.96
N ALA A 132 60.42 70.25 30.01
CA ALA A 132 61.22 69.09 30.38
C ALA A 132 60.42 67.97 31.08
N SER A 133 59.34 68.32 31.79
CA SER A 133 58.61 67.37 32.64
C SER A 133 57.12 67.28 32.35
N MET A 134 56.41 68.40 32.20
CA MET A 134 54.96 68.38 32.02
C MET A 134 54.54 67.83 30.66
N MET A 135 55.20 68.24 29.57
CA MET A 135 54.88 67.75 28.21
C MET A 135 55.10 66.23 28.07
N PRO A 136 56.24 65.65 28.51
CA PRO A 136 56.39 64.19 28.57
C PRO A 136 55.36 63.50 29.46
N ALA A 137 55.01 64.08 30.61
CA ALA A 137 54.00 63.50 31.50
C ALA A 137 52.59 63.54 30.90
N ILE A 138 52.23 64.60 30.15
CA ILE A 138 50.99 64.68 29.38
C ILE A 138 50.95 63.58 28.33
N ASN A 139 52.01 63.43 27.53
CA ASN A 139 52.07 62.39 26.50
C ASN A 139 51.92 60.99 27.13
N SER A 140 52.67 60.72 28.22
CA SER A 140 52.56 59.46 28.94
C SER A 140 51.17 59.19 29.51
N TYR A 141 50.45 60.22 29.96
CA TYR A 141 49.07 60.10 30.46
C TYR A 141 48.06 59.90 29.32
N VAL A 142 48.20 60.64 28.23
CA VAL A 142 47.33 60.49 27.04
C VAL A 142 47.53 59.11 26.41
N ASP A 143 48.77 58.66 26.27
CA ASP A 143 49.12 57.37 25.69
C ASP A 143 48.62 56.19 26.54
N SER A 144 48.61 56.31 27.87
CA SER A 144 48.05 55.26 28.73
C SER A 144 46.54 55.12 28.54
N ILE A 145 45.80 56.23 28.36
CA ILE A 145 44.37 56.17 28.01
C ILE A 145 44.20 55.57 26.61
N LYS A 146 45.04 55.97 25.65
CA LYS A 146 45.02 55.40 24.29
C LYS A 146 45.20 53.88 24.30
N ASN A 147 46.12 53.36 25.13
CA ASN A 147 46.32 51.91 25.26
C ASN A 147 45.05 51.19 25.77
N LEU A 148 44.27 51.85 26.64
CA LEU A 148 42.98 51.34 27.09
C LEU A 148 41.91 51.42 26.00
N VAL A 149 41.87 52.49 25.20
CA VAL A 149 41.01 52.58 23.99
C VAL A 149 41.35 51.44 23.03
N ASP A 150 42.62 51.32 22.63
CA ASP A 150 43.09 50.31 21.67
C ASP A 150 42.79 48.88 22.14
N PHE A 151 42.86 48.64 23.46
CA PHE A 151 42.48 47.35 24.05
C PHE A 151 40.99 47.05 23.78
N TYR A 152 40.09 47.99 24.07
CA TYR A 152 38.67 47.79 23.84
C TYR A 152 38.27 47.81 22.37
N THR A 153 38.97 48.56 21.51
CA THR A 153 38.82 48.47 20.05
C THR A 153 39.09 47.04 19.55
N LYS A 154 40.21 46.44 19.99
CA LYS A 154 40.56 45.04 19.61
C LYS A 154 39.55 44.02 20.16
N GLU A 155 39.01 44.26 21.35
CA GLU A 155 37.97 43.41 21.93
C GLU A 155 36.68 43.45 21.11
N VAL A 156 36.23 44.64 20.69
CA VAL A 156 35.07 44.80 19.82
C VAL A 156 35.29 44.12 18.46
N GLU A 157 36.48 44.27 17.86
CA GLU A 157 36.83 43.59 16.60
C GLU A 157 36.83 42.07 16.74
N SER A 158 37.38 41.56 17.85
CA SER A 158 37.41 40.12 18.16
C SER A 158 36.00 39.57 18.35
N ASP A 159 35.14 40.26 19.09
CA ASP A 159 33.76 39.85 19.29
C ASP A 159 32.97 39.86 17.97
N ALA A 160 33.18 40.87 17.12
CA ALA A 160 32.56 40.95 15.80
C ALA A 160 32.97 39.77 14.90
N ALA A 161 34.26 39.43 14.88
CA ALA A 161 34.78 38.27 14.15
C ALA A 161 34.22 36.94 14.69
N ALA A 162 34.11 36.80 16.01
CA ALA A 162 33.51 35.64 16.66
C ALA A 162 32.02 35.50 16.34
N ALA A 163 31.26 36.60 16.34
CA ALA A 163 29.85 36.63 15.95
C ALA A 163 29.68 36.21 14.49
N GLN A 164 30.50 36.75 13.57
CA GLN A 164 30.46 36.39 12.16
C GLN A 164 30.79 34.91 11.93
N SER A 165 31.85 34.40 12.59
CA SER A 165 32.24 32.99 12.51
C SER A 165 31.13 32.06 13.02
N THR A 166 30.51 32.43 14.15
CA THR A 166 29.38 31.70 14.75
C THR A 166 28.17 31.68 13.81
N ALA A 167 27.85 32.83 13.19
CA ALA A 167 26.77 32.94 12.21
C ALA A 167 27.02 32.07 10.96
N LEU A 168 28.23 32.13 10.39
CA LEU A 168 28.60 31.34 9.21
C LEU A 168 28.60 29.83 9.51
N SER A 169 29.16 29.43 10.64
CA SER A 169 29.16 28.02 11.09
C SER A 169 27.72 27.52 11.31
N GLY A 170 26.87 28.32 11.97
CA GLY A 170 25.46 28.01 12.16
C GLY A 170 24.70 27.86 10.83
N ARG A 171 24.92 28.78 9.88
CA ARG A 171 24.32 28.72 8.54
C ARG A 171 24.74 27.47 7.78
N ASN A 172 26.03 27.14 7.78
CA ASN A 172 26.54 25.95 7.08
C ASN A 172 25.99 24.65 7.68
N MET A 173 25.84 24.61 9.00
CA MET A 173 25.26 23.46 9.70
C MET A 173 23.78 23.28 9.35
N LEU A 174 22.99 24.36 9.35
CA LEU A 174 21.60 24.34 8.90
C LEU A 174 21.48 23.88 7.44
N PHE A 175 22.31 24.41 6.55
CA PHE A 175 22.35 23.99 5.15
C PHE A 175 22.68 22.49 5.00
N GLY A 176 23.67 22.00 5.76
CA GLY A 176 24.01 20.59 5.81
C GLY A 176 22.84 19.70 6.23
N PHE A 177 22.10 20.09 7.27
CA PHE A 177 20.90 19.35 7.68
C PHE A 177 19.79 19.40 6.64
N THR A 178 19.57 20.54 5.96
CA THR A 178 18.60 20.64 4.87
C THR A 178 18.94 19.67 3.75
N VAL A 179 20.19 19.64 3.29
CA VAL A 179 20.64 18.72 2.24
C VAL A 179 20.47 17.27 2.68
N ALA A 180 20.90 16.92 3.90
CA ALA A 180 20.71 15.58 4.45
C ALA A 180 19.22 15.18 4.54
N GLY A 181 18.36 16.12 4.93
CA GLY A 181 16.90 15.92 4.99
C GLY A 181 16.30 15.62 3.63
N VAL A 182 16.70 16.36 2.58
CA VAL A 182 16.26 16.15 1.20
C VAL A 182 16.74 14.79 0.67
N LEU A 183 18.01 14.42 0.90
CA LEU A 183 18.54 13.12 0.50
C LEU A 183 17.80 11.96 1.17
N LEU A 184 17.53 12.06 2.48
CA LEU A 184 16.75 11.05 3.19
C LEU A 184 15.30 10.98 2.69
N ALA A 185 14.68 12.11 2.38
CA ALA A 185 13.33 12.13 1.81
C ALA A 185 13.28 11.43 0.45
N MET A 186 14.26 11.68 -0.43
CA MET A 186 14.38 10.98 -1.71
C MET A 186 14.61 9.47 -1.52
N LEU A 187 15.47 9.08 -0.59
CA LEU A 187 15.73 7.68 -0.27
C LEU A 187 14.46 6.97 0.23
N PHE A 188 13.74 7.56 1.21
CA PHE A 188 12.51 6.97 1.71
C PHE A 188 11.40 6.95 0.66
N SER A 189 11.28 7.99 -0.17
CA SER A 189 10.34 8.00 -1.28
C SER A 189 10.64 6.85 -2.25
N TRP A 190 11.91 6.66 -2.60
CA TRP A 190 12.33 5.56 -3.48
C TRP A 190 12.06 4.19 -2.86
N LEU A 191 12.37 4.00 -1.58
CA LEU A 191 12.09 2.76 -0.85
C LEU A 191 10.60 2.46 -0.80
N ILE A 192 9.76 3.44 -0.42
CA ILE A 192 8.30 3.28 -0.35
C ILE A 192 7.71 2.98 -1.74
N THR A 193 8.16 3.68 -2.79
CA THR A 193 7.70 3.40 -4.15
C THR A 193 8.04 1.98 -4.57
N ARG A 194 9.26 1.51 -4.24
CA ARG A 194 9.72 0.16 -4.60
C ARG A 194 9.08 -0.95 -3.76
N SER A 195 8.87 -0.74 -2.46
CA SER A 195 8.39 -1.77 -1.54
C SER A 195 6.88 -1.79 -1.37
N ILE A 196 6.17 -0.70 -1.70
CA ILE A 196 4.72 -0.60 -1.52
C ILE A 196 4.03 -0.31 -2.85
N THR A 197 4.37 0.82 -3.49
CA THR A 197 3.61 1.28 -4.67
C THR A 197 3.73 0.34 -5.86
N ALA A 198 4.92 -0.20 -6.13
CA ALA A 198 5.13 -1.13 -7.24
C ALA A 198 4.42 -2.48 -7.04
N PRO A 199 4.57 -3.20 -5.91
CA PRO A 199 3.82 -4.43 -5.64
C PRO A 199 2.30 -4.25 -5.65
N ILE A 200 1.78 -3.16 -5.10
CA ILE A 200 0.34 -2.87 -5.15
C ILE A 200 -0.13 -2.67 -6.59
N LYS A 201 0.64 -1.97 -7.43
CA LYS A 201 0.31 -1.79 -8.84
C LYS A 201 0.30 -3.12 -9.59
N GLU A 202 1.23 -4.02 -9.28
CA GLU A 202 1.24 -5.37 -9.83
C GLU A 202 0.01 -6.17 -9.40
N ALA A 203 -0.35 -6.13 -8.11
CA ALA A 203 -1.55 -6.79 -7.59
C ALA A 203 -2.82 -6.28 -8.27
N VAL A 204 -2.96 -4.97 -8.47
CA VAL A 204 -4.10 -4.37 -9.19
C VAL A 204 -4.14 -4.83 -10.65
N ALA A 205 -3.00 -4.84 -11.34
CA ALA A 205 -2.93 -5.29 -12.73
C ALA A 205 -3.29 -6.77 -12.88
N ALA A 206 -2.81 -7.62 -11.97
CA ALA A 206 -3.15 -9.04 -11.96
C ALA A 206 -4.63 -9.27 -11.65
N ALA A 207 -5.19 -8.58 -10.65
CA ALA A 207 -6.61 -8.67 -10.32
C ALA A 207 -7.51 -8.25 -11.49
N GLN A 208 -7.14 -7.20 -12.23
CA GLN A 208 -7.89 -6.77 -13.41
C GLN A 208 -7.88 -7.84 -14.50
N ARG A 209 -6.73 -8.46 -14.80
CA ARG A 209 -6.65 -9.56 -15.78
C ARG A 209 -7.49 -10.77 -15.38
N VAL A 210 -7.46 -11.13 -14.09
CA VAL A 210 -8.32 -12.20 -13.56
C VAL A 210 -9.80 -11.86 -13.69
N ALA A 211 -10.18 -10.61 -13.42
CA ALA A 211 -11.56 -10.13 -13.60
C ALA A 211 -12.01 -10.17 -15.06
N ASP A 212 -11.09 -9.94 -16.01
CA ASP A 212 -11.33 -10.05 -17.45
C ASP A 212 -11.33 -11.51 -17.95
N GLY A 213 -11.17 -12.49 -17.06
CA GLY A 213 -11.18 -13.93 -17.36
C GLY A 213 -9.84 -14.51 -17.80
N ASP A 214 -8.78 -13.70 -17.84
CA ASP A 214 -7.43 -14.16 -18.15
C ASP A 214 -6.76 -14.76 -16.90
N LEU A 215 -7.02 -16.04 -16.70
CA LEU A 215 -6.40 -16.84 -15.65
C LEU A 215 -4.99 -17.32 -16.02
N THR A 216 -4.32 -16.81 -17.06
CA THR A 216 -2.94 -17.19 -17.39
C THR A 216 -1.88 -16.34 -16.68
N VAL A 217 -2.31 -15.26 -16.01
CA VAL A 217 -1.42 -14.37 -15.29
C VAL A 217 -0.59 -15.12 -14.23
N GLN A 218 0.71 -14.83 -14.20
CA GLN A 218 1.61 -15.28 -13.14
C GLN A 218 1.83 -14.12 -12.19
N VAL A 219 1.35 -14.25 -10.96
CA VAL A 219 1.60 -13.27 -9.90
C VAL A 219 2.91 -13.68 -9.24
N GLN A 220 3.93 -12.81 -9.27
CA GLN A 220 5.20 -13.14 -8.61
C GLN A 220 5.00 -13.10 -7.09
N GLU A 221 5.27 -14.22 -6.45
CA GLU A 221 5.32 -14.31 -5.00
C GLU A 221 6.62 -13.66 -4.52
N GLY A 222 6.51 -12.56 -3.79
CA GLY A 222 7.69 -11.82 -3.35
C GLY A 222 7.40 -10.92 -2.17
N GLY A 223 8.33 -10.89 -1.21
CA GLY A 223 8.23 -10.06 0.00
C GLY A 223 7.67 -10.82 1.20
N ARG A 224 8.14 -10.47 2.40
CA ARG A 224 7.61 -10.96 3.69
C ARG A 224 6.66 -9.96 4.36
N ASP A 225 6.50 -8.80 3.74
CA ASP A 225 5.59 -7.74 4.20
C ASP A 225 4.16 -8.00 3.73
N GLU A 226 3.26 -7.09 4.10
CA GLU A 226 1.83 -7.13 3.79
C GLU A 226 1.56 -7.11 2.28
N THR A 227 2.42 -6.44 1.49
CA THR A 227 2.26 -6.41 0.03
C THR A 227 2.64 -7.73 -0.63
N GLY A 228 3.66 -8.40 -0.09
CA GLY A 228 4.01 -9.75 -0.53
C GLY A 228 2.95 -10.78 -0.17
N GLN A 229 2.40 -10.71 1.05
CA GLN A 229 1.28 -11.55 1.47
C GLN A 229 0.05 -11.35 0.57
N LEU A 230 -0.24 -10.11 0.16
CA LEU A 230 -1.30 -9.81 -0.80
C LEU A 230 -1.05 -10.49 -2.16
N LEU A 231 0.17 -10.38 -2.71
CA LEU A 231 0.53 -11.02 -3.97
C LEU A 231 0.44 -12.55 -3.89
N THR A 232 0.90 -13.16 -2.80
CA THR A 232 0.76 -14.61 -2.55
C THR A 232 -0.71 -15.03 -2.47
N ALA A 233 -1.55 -14.28 -1.76
CA ALA A 233 -2.99 -14.58 -1.68
C ALA A 233 -3.66 -14.47 -3.07
N LEU A 234 -3.26 -13.49 -3.88
CA LEU A 234 -3.77 -13.31 -5.24
C LEU A 234 -3.31 -14.43 -6.19
N SER A 235 -2.07 -14.90 -6.05
CA SER A 235 -1.52 -16.08 -6.74
C SER A 235 -2.38 -17.32 -6.44
N GLN A 236 -2.61 -17.60 -5.16
CA GLN A 236 -3.43 -18.74 -4.72
C GLN A 236 -4.87 -18.65 -5.22
N MET A 237 -5.48 -17.46 -5.19
CA MET A 237 -6.82 -17.23 -5.72
C MET A 237 -6.89 -17.54 -7.23
N THR A 238 -5.91 -17.06 -7.99
CA THR A 238 -5.82 -17.28 -9.44
C THR A 238 -5.67 -18.77 -9.75
N GLN A 239 -4.84 -19.48 -8.99
CA GLN A 239 -4.66 -20.93 -9.15
C GLN A 239 -5.94 -21.70 -8.85
N ASN A 240 -6.66 -21.35 -7.79
CA ASN A 240 -7.93 -21.99 -7.44
C ASN A 240 -8.99 -21.75 -8.52
N LEU A 241 -9.09 -20.52 -9.04
CA LEU A 241 -9.99 -20.19 -10.15
C LEU A 241 -9.64 -21.00 -11.41
N ARG A 242 -8.34 -21.15 -11.73
CA ARG A 242 -7.90 -21.93 -12.89
C ARG A 242 -8.31 -23.41 -12.75
N THR A 243 -8.13 -24.00 -11.57
CA THR A 243 -8.58 -25.37 -11.29
C THR A 243 -10.09 -25.50 -11.46
N LEU A 244 -10.88 -24.61 -10.84
CA LEU A 244 -12.34 -24.64 -10.93
C LEU A 244 -12.85 -24.52 -12.38
N VAL A 245 -12.30 -23.60 -13.16
CA VAL A 245 -12.65 -23.45 -14.59
C VAL A 245 -12.26 -24.69 -15.38
N GLY A 246 -11.11 -25.30 -15.09
CA GLY A 246 -10.68 -26.56 -15.72
C GLY A 246 -11.61 -27.73 -15.43
N GLU A 247 -12.06 -27.87 -14.17
CA GLU A 247 -13.03 -28.89 -13.77
C GLU A 247 -14.39 -28.70 -14.46
N VAL A 248 -14.89 -27.46 -14.54
CA VAL A 248 -16.13 -27.13 -15.24
C VAL A 248 -16.02 -27.43 -16.73
N ALA A 249 -14.90 -27.08 -17.37
CA ALA A 249 -14.67 -27.39 -18.78
C ALA A 249 -14.59 -28.90 -19.04
N GLY A 250 -13.90 -29.66 -18.19
CA GLY A 250 -13.85 -31.12 -18.26
C GLY A 250 -15.22 -31.79 -18.06
N GLY A 251 -16.03 -31.27 -17.12
CA GLY A 251 -17.41 -31.69 -16.93
C GLY A 251 -18.28 -31.41 -18.16
N ALA A 252 -18.13 -30.23 -18.77
CA ALA A 252 -18.85 -29.88 -19.99
C ALA A 252 -18.48 -30.78 -21.18
N HIS A 253 -17.21 -31.15 -21.35
CA HIS A 253 -16.80 -32.15 -22.34
C HIS A 253 -17.42 -33.52 -22.08
N THR A 254 -17.41 -33.98 -20.82
CA THR A 254 -18.04 -35.25 -20.45
C THR A 254 -19.54 -35.27 -20.76
N VAL A 255 -20.25 -34.17 -20.50
CA VAL A 255 -21.68 -34.02 -20.84
C VAL A 255 -21.88 -34.03 -22.36
N ALA A 256 -21.01 -33.34 -23.12
CA ALA A 256 -21.08 -33.33 -24.58
C ALA A 256 -20.86 -34.72 -25.18
N ASP A 257 -19.84 -35.45 -24.72
CA ASP A 257 -19.53 -36.81 -25.16
C ASP A 257 -20.68 -37.77 -24.82
N THR A 258 -21.21 -37.70 -23.60
CA THR A 258 -22.36 -38.53 -23.18
C THR A 258 -23.60 -38.21 -24.01
N SER A 259 -23.82 -36.93 -24.31
CA SER A 259 -24.95 -36.50 -25.15
C SER A 259 -24.82 -37.01 -26.59
N ALA A 260 -23.62 -37.06 -27.15
CA ALA A 260 -23.34 -37.67 -28.45
C ALA A 260 -23.61 -39.20 -28.43
N GLN A 261 -23.20 -39.89 -27.35
CA GLN A 261 -23.51 -41.31 -27.16
C GLN A 261 -25.01 -41.58 -27.03
N ILE A 262 -25.76 -40.75 -26.28
CA ILE A 262 -27.22 -40.84 -26.19
C ILE A 262 -27.87 -40.63 -27.55
N ALA A 263 -27.42 -39.62 -28.31
CA ALA A 263 -27.95 -39.37 -29.65
C ALA A 263 -27.75 -40.58 -30.57
N GLN A 264 -26.55 -41.19 -30.55
CA GLN A 264 -26.26 -42.40 -31.30
C GLN A 264 -27.11 -43.60 -30.85
N GLY A 265 -27.28 -43.78 -29.53
CA GLY A 265 -28.13 -44.82 -28.96
C GLY A 265 -29.61 -44.65 -29.33
N ASN A 266 -30.11 -43.42 -29.38
CA ASN A 266 -31.46 -43.13 -29.84
C ASN A 266 -31.66 -43.44 -31.33
N LEU A 267 -30.64 -43.23 -32.18
CA LEU A 267 -30.70 -43.62 -33.59
C LEU A 267 -30.80 -45.14 -33.74
N ASP A 268 -29.98 -45.91 -33.02
CA ASP A 268 -30.05 -47.38 -33.01
C ASP A 268 -31.41 -47.89 -32.52
N LEU A 269 -31.92 -47.31 -31.42
CA LEU A 269 -33.24 -47.65 -30.89
C LEU A 269 -34.35 -47.33 -31.89
N SER A 270 -34.28 -46.19 -32.57
CA SER A 270 -35.23 -45.81 -33.62
C SER A 270 -35.23 -46.83 -34.76
N GLN A 271 -34.05 -47.20 -35.26
CA GLN A 271 -33.90 -48.19 -36.33
C GLN A 271 -34.49 -49.56 -35.91
N ARG A 272 -34.17 -50.04 -34.70
CA ARG A 272 -34.73 -51.29 -34.17
C ARG A 272 -36.24 -51.21 -33.99
N THR A 273 -36.78 -50.05 -33.62
CA THR A 273 -38.23 -49.83 -33.50
C THR A 273 -38.90 -49.89 -34.88
N GLU A 274 -38.27 -49.35 -35.92
CA GLU A 274 -38.74 -49.47 -37.32
C GLU A 274 -38.71 -50.94 -37.81
N GLU A 275 -37.63 -51.67 -37.54
CA GLU A 275 -37.53 -53.11 -37.86
C GLU A 275 -38.60 -53.93 -37.13
N GLN A 276 -38.83 -53.64 -35.85
CA GLN A 276 -39.85 -54.31 -35.06
C GLN A 276 -41.27 -54.00 -35.54
N ALA A 277 -41.52 -52.75 -35.96
CA ALA A 277 -42.79 -52.37 -36.59
C ALA A 277 -43.02 -53.15 -37.90
N SER A 278 -41.99 -53.27 -38.74
CA SER A 278 -42.06 -54.08 -39.97
C SER A 278 -42.34 -55.55 -39.68
N THR A 279 -41.71 -56.12 -38.65
CA THR A 279 -41.94 -57.53 -38.26
C THR A 279 -43.37 -57.74 -37.72
N LEU A 280 -43.89 -56.75 -36.99
CA LEU A 280 -45.29 -56.77 -36.52
C LEU A 280 -46.28 -56.68 -37.68
N GLU A 281 -45.97 -55.90 -38.72
CA GLU A 281 -46.79 -55.80 -39.94
C GLU A 281 -46.83 -57.14 -40.69
N GLU A 282 -45.69 -57.82 -40.84
CA GLU A 282 -45.60 -59.16 -41.43
C GLU A 282 -46.36 -60.21 -40.59
N THR A 283 -46.27 -60.11 -39.26
CA THR A 283 -47.03 -60.97 -38.33
C THR A 283 -48.53 -60.74 -38.47
N ALA A 284 -48.97 -59.48 -38.57
CA ALA A 284 -50.38 -59.14 -38.75
C ALA A 284 -50.91 -59.70 -40.08
N SER A 285 -50.14 -59.56 -41.17
CA SER A 285 -50.50 -60.15 -42.47
C SER A 285 -50.59 -61.69 -42.40
N SER A 286 -49.64 -62.34 -41.72
CA SER A 286 -49.68 -63.79 -41.48
C SER A 286 -50.91 -64.21 -40.66
N LEU A 287 -51.32 -63.38 -39.69
CA LEU A 287 -52.54 -63.62 -38.91
C LEU A 287 -53.82 -63.44 -39.75
N GLU A 288 -53.85 -62.51 -40.71
CA GLU A 288 -54.95 -62.38 -41.67
C GLU A 288 -55.07 -63.63 -42.56
N GLU A 289 -53.95 -64.14 -43.07
CA GLU A 289 -53.92 -65.37 -43.88
C GLU A 289 -54.33 -66.60 -43.06
N LEU A 290 -53.84 -66.72 -41.82
CA LEU A 290 -54.26 -67.77 -40.88
C LEU A 290 -55.76 -67.68 -40.57
N THR A 291 -56.28 -66.48 -40.32
CA THR A 291 -57.71 -66.27 -40.05
C THR A 291 -58.58 -66.66 -41.24
N SER A 292 -58.14 -66.33 -42.45
CA SER A 292 -58.78 -66.76 -43.71
C SER A 292 -58.81 -68.28 -43.81
N THR A 293 -57.67 -68.94 -43.57
CA THR A 293 -57.53 -70.40 -43.59
C THR A 293 -58.41 -71.09 -42.54
N VAL A 294 -58.46 -70.55 -41.31
CA VAL A 294 -59.33 -71.06 -40.23
C VAL A 294 -60.80 -70.91 -40.62
N THR A 295 -61.19 -69.78 -41.22
CA THR A 295 -62.56 -69.55 -41.71
C THR A 295 -62.92 -70.55 -42.81
N GLN A 296 -62.00 -70.82 -43.74
CA GLN A 296 -62.16 -71.82 -44.78
C GLN A 296 -62.29 -73.23 -44.19
N ASN A 297 -61.46 -73.59 -43.21
CA ASN A 297 -61.54 -74.88 -42.51
C ASN A 297 -62.86 -75.04 -41.76
N ALA A 298 -63.38 -73.99 -41.12
CA ALA A 298 -64.69 -74.01 -40.48
C ALA A 298 -65.82 -74.22 -41.50
N HIS A 299 -65.72 -73.62 -42.70
CA HIS A 299 -66.67 -73.86 -43.78
C HIS A 299 -66.61 -75.31 -44.28
N ASN A 300 -65.42 -75.83 -44.53
CA ASN A 300 -65.20 -77.23 -44.93
C ASN A 300 -65.75 -78.20 -43.88
N ALA A 301 -65.51 -77.95 -42.59
CA ALA A 301 -66.04 -78.79 -41.51
C ALA A 301 -67.57 -78.77 -41.45
N ARG A 302 -68.20 -77.60 -41.64
CA ARG A 302 -69.67 -77.50 -41.75
C ARG A 302 -70.19 -78.28 -42.96
N GLN A 303 -69.55 -78.15 -44.11
CA GLN A 303 -69.92 -78.88 -45.33
C GLN A 303 -69.77 -80.40 -45.16
N ALA A 304 -68.65 -80.85 -44.58
CA ALA A 304 -68.41 -82.26 -44.26
C ALA A 304 -69.46 -82.81 -43.27
N SER A 305 -69.83 -82.03 -42.25
CA SER A 305 -70.90 -82.37 -41.31
C SER A 305 -72.26 -82.54 -42.02
N GLN A 306 -72.62 -81.62 -42.92
CA GLN A 306 -73.85 -81.73 -43.73
C GLN A 306 -73.84 -82.99 -44.62
N LEU A 307 -72.71 -83.28 -45.28
CA LEU A 307 -72.51 -84.50 -46.06
C LEU A 307 -72.66 -85.75 -45.20
N ALA A 308 -72.08 -85.77 -44.00
CA ALA A 308 -72.19 -86.89 -43.06
C ALA A 308 -73.64 -87.11 -42.59
N VAL A 309 -74.38 -86.04 -42.29
CA VAL A 309 -75.82 -86.12 -41.98
C VAL A 309 -76.60 -86.70 -43.16
N GLY A 310 -76.32 -86.22 -44.38
CA GLY A 310 -76.95 -86.75 -45.60
C GLY A 310 -76.64 -88.24 -45.83
N ALA A 311 -75.38 -88.64 -45.67
CA ALA A 311 -74.96 -90.04 -45.78
C ALA A 311 -75.61 -90.93 -44.70
N SER A 312 -75.71 -90.44 -43.46
CA SER A 312 -76.40 -91.14 -42.38
C SER A 312 -77.89 -91.30 -42.67
N GLU A 313 -78.53 -90.33 -43.31
CA GLU A 313 -79.94 -90.43 -43.72
C GLU A 313 -80.15 -91.44 -44.86
N VAL A 314 -79.24 -91.47 -45.84
CA VAL A 314 -79.22 -92.52 -46.87
C VAL A 314 -79.03 -93.90 -46.26
N ALA A 315 -78.07 -94.05 -45.33
CA ALA A 315 -77.84 -95.31 -44.62
C ALA A 315 -79.08 -95.74 -43.82
N ARG A 316 -79.78 -94.81 -43.17
CA ARG A 316 -81.05 -95.08 -42.46
C ARG A 316 -82.14 -95.58 -43.40
N LYS A 317 -82.31 -94.95 -44.57
CA LYS A 317 -83.24 -95.43 -45.62
C LYS A 317 -82.82 -96.82 -46.13
N GLY A 318 -81.54 -97.04 -46.36
CA GLY A 318 -81.00 -98.36 -46.72
C GLY A 318 -81.29 -99.42 -45.66
N GLY A 319 -81.15 -99.08 -44.37
CA GLY A 319 -81.50 -99.95 -43.25
C GLY A 319 -82.98 -100.32 -43.21
N GLN A 320 -83.89 -99.39 -43.54
CA GLN A 320 -85.32 -99.69 -43.70
C GLN A 320 -85.58 -100.68 -44.83
N VAL A 321 -84.93 -100.49 -45.99
CA VAL A 321 -85.04 -101.40 -47.14
C VAL A 321 -84.53 -102.80 -46.78
N VAL A 322 -83.37 -102.90 -46.12
CA VAL A 322 -82.84 -104.19 -45.64
C VAL A 322 -83.78 -104.85 -44.64
N GLY A 323 -84.37 -104.09 -43.72
CA GLY A 323 -85.40 -104.59 -42.80
C GLY A 323 -86.62 -105.16 -43.54
N GLN A 324 -87.04 -104.51 -44.62
CA GLN A 324 -88.11 -104.98 -45.50
C GLN A 324 -87.74 -106.30 -46.20
N VAL A 325 -86.50 -106.43 -46.69
CA VAL A 325 -85.97 -107.67 -47.29
C VAL A 325 -85.92 -108.82 -46.28
N VAL A 326 -85.48 -108.57 -45.03
CA VAL A 326 -85.47 -109.60 -43.97
C VAL A 326 -86.89 -110.07 -43.66
N ALA A 327 -87.86 -109.15 -43.59
CA ALA A 327 -89.27 -109.52 -43.41
C ALA A 327 -89.79 -110.39 -44.57
N THR A 328 -89.43 -110.05 -45.81
CA THR A 328 -89.77 -110.88 -46.99
C THR A 328 -89.11 -112.27 -46.93
N MET A 329 -87.83 -112.35 -46.56
CA MET A 329 -87.12 -113.63 -46.41
C MET A 329 -87.70 -114.49 -45.29
N SER A 330 -88.15 -113.89 -44.19
CA SER A 330 -88.89 -114.60 -43.13
C SER A 330 -90.21 -115.16 -43.66
N GLY A 331 -90.95 -114.39 -44.45
CA GLY A 331 -92.16 -114.85 -45.13
C GLY A 331 -91.89 -116.02 -46.09
N ILE A 332 -90.80 -115.96 -46.87
CA ILE A 332 -90.37 -117.07 -47.75
C ILE A 332 -90.02 -118.32 -46.94
N SER A 333 -89.30 -118.18 -45.82
CA SER A 333 -88.96 -119.30 -44.94
C SER A 333 -90.21 -119.96 -44.36
N GLU A 334 -91.21 -119.17 -43.97
CA GLU A 334 -92.47 -119.68 -43.45
C GLU A 334 -93.29 -120.40 -44.54
N SER A 335 -93.38 -119.82 -45.74
CA SER A 335 -93.99 -120.48 -46.91
C SER A 335 -93.28 -121.78 -47.28
N SER A 336 -91.94 -121.83 -47.22
CA SER A 336 -91.15 -123.03 -47.50
C SER A 336 -91.39 -124.14 -46.48
N ARG A 337 -91.59 -123.78 -45.20
CA ARG A 337 -91.93 -124.72 -44.14
C ARG A 337 -93.33 -125.31 -44.35
N LYS A 338 -94.28 -124.47 -44.76
CA LYS A 338 -95.63 -124.91 -45.21
C LYS A 338 -95.58 -125.87 -46.40
N ILE A 339 -94.69 -125.61 -47.37
CA ILE A 339 -94.49 -126.54 -48.51
C ILE A 339 -93.92 -127.86 -48.01
N ALA A 340 -92.96 -127.86 -47.09
CA ALA A 340 -92.41 -129.09 -46.50
C ALA A 340 -93.49 -129.91 -45.75
N ASP A 341 -94.38 -129.24 -45.01
CA ASP A 341 -95.52 -129.91 -44.36
C ASP A 341 -96.47 -130.55 -45.39
N ILE A 342 -96.74 -129.86 -46.52
CA ILE A 342 -97.55 -130.41 -47.62
C ILE A 342 -96.87 -131.62 -48.28
N ILE A 343 -95.55 -131.55 -48.54
CA ILE A 343 -94.76 -132.67 -49.08
C ILE A 343 -94.86 -133.88 -48.14
N SER A 344 -94.78 -133.67 -46.82
CA SER A 344 -94.90 -134.74 -45.82
C SER A 344 -96.28 -135.41 -45.83
N VAL A 345 -97.34 -134.67 -46.14
CA VAL A 345 -98.69 -135.23 -46.33
C VAL A 345 -98.79 -136.00 -47.66
N ILE A 346 -98.19 -135.49 -48.74
CA ILE A 346 -98.15 -136.17 -50.04
C ILE A 346 -97.39 -137.51 -49.94
N ASP A 347 -96.28 -137.54 -49.20
CA ASP A 347 -95.49 -138.76 -48.96
C ASP A 347 -96.31 -139.80 -48.16
N GLY A 348 -97.14 -139.32 -47.22
CA GLY A 348 -98.12 -140.16 -46.52
C GLY A 348 -99.20 -140.76 -47.43
N ILE A 349 -99.68 -140.01 -48.44
CA ILE A 349 -100.66 -140.49 -49.44
C ILE A 349 -100.00 -141.47 -50.42
N ALA A 350 -98.74 -141.22 -50.82
CA ALA A 350 -97.98 -142.11 -51.69
C ALA A 350 -97.77 -143.51 -51.06
N PHE A 351 -97.48 -143.56 -49.74
CA PHE A 351 -97.36 -144.82 -49.01
C PHE A 351 -98.69 -145.60 -48.96
N GLN A 352 -99.83 -144.91 -48.75
CA GLN A 352 -101.16 -145.54 -48.76
C GLN A 352 -101.55 -146.08 -50.15
N THR A 353 -101.07 -145.45 -51.22
CA THR A 353 -101.35 -145.89 -52.60
C THR A 353 -100.58 -147.16 -52.97
N ASN A 354 -99.35 -147.31 -52.46
CA ASN A 354 -98.51 -148.49 -52.70
C ASN A 354 -99.00 -149.76 -51.98
N ILE A 355 -99.81 -149.64 -50.92
CA ILE A 355 -100.39 -150.79 -50.20
C ILE A 355 -101.70 -151.28 -50.85
N LEU A 356 -102.31 -150.49 -51.74
CA LEU A 356 -103.55 -150.84 -52.44
C LEU A 356 -103.34 -151.47 -53.83
N ALA A 357 -102.10 -151.57 -54.33
CA ALA A 357 -101.74 -152.06 -55.67
C ALA A 357 -101.07 -153.44 -55.61
#